data_AF-A0A529PM21-F1
#
_entry.id   AF-A0A529PM21-F1
#
_cell.length_a   1.000
_cell.length_b   1.000
_cell.length_c   1.000
_cell.angle_alpha   90.00
_cell.angle_beta   90.00
_cell.angle_gamma   90.00
#
_symmetry.space_group_name_H-M   'P 1'
#
loop_
_entity.id
_entity.type
_entity.pdbx_description
1 polymer ?
#
loop_
_entity_poly.entity_id
_entity_poly.type
_entity_poly.pdbx_seq_one_letter_code
_entity_poly.pdbx_strand_id
1 'polypeptide(L)'
;TNVGDEGGFAPNLKSAPSALDFIMESIEKAGFRPGEDVALGLDCAATEFFKDGNYVYEGEKKTRDPKAQAKYLAKLASDYPIITIEDGLAEDDWEGWKILTDLIGKKTQLVGDDLFVTNTARLRDGIHMGVANSILVKVNQIGSLTETLDAVETAHKAGYTAVMSHRSGETEDSTIADLAVATNCGQIKTGSLSRSDRMAKYNQLIRIEEELGKQARYAGKSVVKA
;
A
#
# COMPACT_ATOMS: atom_id res chain seq x y z
N THR A 1 2.41 -24.07 10.51
CA THR A 1 1.91 -22.91 9.73
C THR A 1 3.10 -22.33 9.01
N ASN A 2 3.06 -22.26 7.68
CA ASN A 2 4.18 -21.73 6.89
C ASN A 2 4.04 -20.22 6.71
N VAL A 3 5.16 -19.54 6.41
CA VAL A 3 5.18 -18.14 6.00
C VAL A 3 5.21 -18.05 4.47
N GLY A 4 4.56 -17.03 3.90
CA GLY A 4 4.61 -16.73 2.47
C GLY A 4 5.89 -16.03 2.05
N ASP A 5 5.94 -15.57 0.80
CA ASP A 5 7.12 -14.96 0.20
C ASP A 5 7.57 -13.67 0.91
N GLU A 6 6.59 -12.91 1.43
CA GLU A 6 6.84 -11.68 2.20
C GLU A 6 6.97 -11.92 3.72
N GLY A 7 6.96 -13.19 4.15
CA GLY A 7 7.19 -13.54 5.55
C GLY A 7 5.96 -13.43 6.48
N GLY A 8 4.79 -13.07 5.94
CA GLY A 8 3.51 -13.11 6.65
C GLY A 8 2.94 -14.54 6.69
N PHE A 9 2.06 -14.81 7.66
CA PHE A 9 1.31 -16.07 7.69
C PHE A 9 0.22 -16.09 6.60
N ALA A 10 0.03 -17.26 5.98
CA ALA A 10 -1.04 -17.48 4.99
C ALA A 10 -2.00 -18.61 5.46
N PRO A 11 -2.75 -18.41 6.55
CA PRO A 11 -3.74 -19.39 7.00
C PRO A 11 -4.97 -19.41 6.08
N ASN A 12 -5.67 -20.54 6.06
CA ASN A 12 -6.95 -20.63 5.38
C ASN A 12 -8.02 -19.86 6.17
N LEU A 13 -8.43 -18.70 5.63
CA LEU A 13 -9.46 -17.85 6.21
C LEU A 13 -10.69 -17.79 5.30
N LYS A 14 -11.86 -17.61 5.92
CA LYS A 14 -13.15 -17.67 5.22
C LYS A 14 -13.48 -16.39 4.44
N SER A 15 -12.95 -15.25 4.86
CA SER A 15 -13.28 -13.94 4.30
C SER A 15 -12.26 -12.88 4.72
N ALA A 16 -12.23 -11.74 4.03
CA ALA A 16 -11.37 -10.61 4.43
C ALA A 16 -11.68 -10.08 5.84
N PRO A 17 -12.95 -9.89 6.27
CA PRO A 17 -13.27 -9.55 7.66
C PRO A 17 -12.68 -10.51 8.68
N SER A 18 -12.67 -11.82 8.40
CA SER A 18 -12.06 -12.80 9.31
C SER A 18 -10.54 -12.59 9.49
N ALA A 19 -9.84 -12.13 8.44
CA ALA A 19 -8.43 -11.77 8.54
C ALA A 19 -8.23 -10.49 9.35
N LEU A 20 -9.08 -9.48 9.11
CA LEU A 20 -9.04 -8.21 9.82
C LEU A 20 -9.33 -8.40 11.32
N ASP A 21 -10.37 -9.15 11.67
CA ASP A 21 -10.71 -9.46 13.07
C ASP A 21 -9.54 -10.15 13.79
N PHE A 22 -8.88 -11.10 13.13
CA PHE A 22 -7.72 -11.79 13.69
C PHE A 22 -6.53 -10.84 13.94
N ILE A 23 -6.27 -9.91 13.01
CA ILE A 23 -5.22 -8.91 13.17
C ILE A 23 -5.57 -7.93 14.30
N MET A 24 -6.82 -7.48 14.38
CA MET A 24 -7.29 -6.60 15.45
C MET A 24 -7.11 -7.24 16.83
N GLU A 25 -7.50 -8.50 17.00
CA GLU A 25 -7.27 -9.26 18.23
C GLU A 25 -5.77 -9.38 18.55
N SER A 26 -4.93 -9.55 17.53
CA SER A 26 -3.47 -9.65 17.70
C SER A 26 -2.84 -8.34 18.16
N ILE A 27 -3.32 -7.19 17.64
CA ILE A 27 -2.89 -5.85 18.08
C ILE A 27 -3.21 -5.66 19.56
N GLU A 28 -4.45 -5.97 19.97
CA GLU A 28 -4.89 -5.83 21.36
C GLU A 28 -4.11 -6.76 22.29
N LYS A 29 -3.90 -8.02 21.90
CA LYS A 29 -3.10 -9.00 22.67
C LYS A 29 -1.65 -8.57 22.87
N ALA A 30 -1.09 -7.84 21.91
CA ALA A 30 0.25 -7.27 22.02
C ALA A 30 0.31 -6.03 22.94
N GLY A 31 -0.85 -5.54 23.43
CA GLY A 31 -0.94 -4.38 24.32
C GLY A 31 -1.05 -3.04 23.60
N PHE A 32 -1.31 -3.03 22.29
CA PHE A 32 -1.49 -1.81 21.50
C PHE A 32 -2.97 -1.50 21.27
N ARG A 33 -3.30 -0.22 21.06
CA ARG A 33 -4.66 0.24 20.76
C ARG A 33 -4.86 0.35 19.24
N PRO A 34 -5.77 -0.43 18.64
CA PRO A 34 -6.08 -0.32 17.21
C PRO A 34 -6.55 1.09 16.82
N GLY A 35 -6.09 1.58 15.66
CA GLY A 35 -6.37 2.93 15.14
C GLY A 35 -5.61 4.07 15.84
N GLU A 36 -5.16 3.87 17.08
CA GLU A 36 -4.36 4.86 17.80
C GLU A 36 -2.86 4.59 17.69
N ASP A 37 -2.43 3.39 18.06
CA ASP A 37 -1.02 2.99 18.08
C ASP A 37 -0.65 2.20 16.80
N VAL A 38 -1.58 1.39 16.29
CA VAL A 38 -1.42 0.59 15.06
C VAL A 38 -2.67 0.70 14.19
N ALA A 39 -2.52 1.07 12.93
CA ALA A 39 -3.59 1.11 11.94
C ALA A 39 -3.38 0.04 10.86
N LEU A 40 -4.40 -0.21 10.05
CA LEU A 40 -4.37 -1.25 9.00
C LEU A 40 -4.16 -0.63 7.61
N GLY A 41 -3.44 -1.37 6.78
CA GLY A 41 -3.32 -1.13 5.35
C GLY A 41 -3.73 -2.39 4.59
N LEU A 42 -4.39 -2.22 3.45
CA LEU A 42 -4.77 -3.32 2.56
C LEU A 42 -4.04 -3.18 1.24
N ASP A 43 -3.52 -4.29 0.72
CA ASP A 43 -3.22 -4.45 -0.69
C ASP A 43 -4.17 -5.53 -1.21
N CYS A 44 -5.09 -5.11 -2.09
CA CYS A 44 -6.08 -6.02 -2.63
C CYS A 44 -5.53 -6.78 -3.84
N ALA A 45 -4.56 -6.23 -4.59
CA ALA A 45 -4.14 -6.74 -5.89
C ALA A 45 -5.35 -7.11 -6.78
N ALA A 46 -6.35 -6.23 -6.89
CA ALA A 46 -7.67 -6.60 -7.39
C ALA A 46 -7.71 -7.03 -8.86
N THR A 47 -6.69 -6.68 -9.63
CA THR A 47 -6.45 -7.19 -10.98
C THR A 47 -6.46 -8.72 -11.02
N GLU A 48 -5.89 -9.39 -10.02
CA GLU A 48 -5.74 -10.85 -9.96
C GLU A 48 -7.07 -11.61 -9.90
N PHE A 49 -8.14 -10.94 -9.45
CA PHE A 49 -9.48 -11.53 -9.38
C PHE A 49 -10.52 -10.76 -10.19
N PHE A 50 -10.08 -9.87 -11.09
CA PHE A 50 -10.95 -9.20 -12.04
C PHE A 50 -11.13 -10.06 -13.30
N LYS A 51 -12.35 -10.54 -13.54
CA LYS A 51 -12.72 -11.44 -14.63
C LYS A 51 -14.01 -10.97 -15.27
N ASP A 52 -14.04 -10.87 -16.59
CA ASP A 52 -15.23 -10.53 -17.37
C ASP A 52 -15.94 -9.25 -16.86
N GLY A 53 -15.17 -8.21 -16.54
CA GLY A 53 -15.69 -6.92 -16.05
C GLY A 53 -16.14 -6.91 -14.59
N ASN A 54 -15.88 -7.98 -13.82
CA ASN A 54 -16.32 -8.14 -12.45
C ASN A 54 -15.21 -8.65 -11.52
N TYR A 55 -15.32 -8.33 -10.23
CA TYR A 55 -14.44 -8.80 -9.18
C TYR A 55 -14.97 -10.10 -8.56
N VAL A 56 -14.25 -11.20 -8.78
CA VAL A 56 -14.67 -12.57 -8.45
C VAL A 56 -13.94 -13.08 -7.20
N TYR A 57 -14.60 -12.97 -6.05
CA TYR A 57 -14.11 -13.49 -4.78
C TYR A 57 -14.45 -14.98 -4.65
N GLU A 58 -13.64 -15.85 -5.26
CA GLU A 58 -13.89 -17.30 -5.31
C GLU A 58 -14.04 -17.93 -3.91
N GLY A 59 -13.19 -17.55 -2.97
CA GLY A 59 -13.23 -18.04 -1.58
C GLY A 59 -14.52 -17.66 -0.83
N GLU A 60 -15.12 -16.52 -1.17
CA GLU A 60 -16.40 -16.07 -0.60
C GLU A 60 -17.61 -16.45 -1.46
N LYS A 61 -17.39 -17.01 -2.67
CA LYS A 61 -18.43 -17.23 -3.69
C LYS A 61 -19.25 -15.97 -3.97
N LYS A 62 -18.58 -14.83 -4.07
CA LYS A 62 -19.20 -13.54 -4.36
C LYS A 62 -18.62 -12.92 -5.62
N THR A 63 -19.45 -12.20 -6.34
CA THR A 63 -19.06 -11.42 -7.50
C THR A 63 -19.58 -10.01 -7.33
N ARG A 64 -18.74 -9.03 -7.63
CA ARG A 64 -19.07 -7.61 -7.50
C ARG A 64 -18.73 -6.91 -8.82
N ASP A 65 -19.65 -6.10 -9.31
CA ASP A 65 -19.28 -5.11 -10.34
C ASP A 65 -18.35 -4.04 -9.72
N PRO A 66 -17.68 -3.20 -10.53
CA PRO A 66 -16.80 -2.14 -10.03
C PRO A 66 -17.40 -1.23 -8.97
N LYS A 67 -18.67 -0.85 -9.11
CA LYS A 67 -19.35 0.02 -8.15
C LYS A 67 -19.61 -0.68 -6.83
N ALA A 68 -20.00 -1.96 -6.87
CA ALA A 68 -20.20 -2.79 -5.70
C ALA A 68 -18.89 -3.09 -4.98
N GLN A 69 -17.79 -3.26 -5.74
CA GLN A 69 -16.45 -3.43 -5.18
C GLN A 69 -15.98 -2.16 -4.46
N ALA A 70 -16.11 -0.98 -5.09
CA ALA A 70 -15.75 0.28 -4.45
C ALA A 70 -16.55 0.53 -3.16
N LYS A 71 -17.87 0.24 -3.17
CA LYS A 71 -18.72 0.32 -1.96
C LYS A 71 -18.32 -0.68 -0.87
N TYR A 72 -17.90 -1.88 -1.26
CA TYR A 72 -17.44 -2.89 -0.32
C TYR A 72 -16.16 -2.45 0.40
N LEU A 73 -15.18 -1.92 -0.34
CA LEU A 73 -13.95 -1.37 0.23
C LEU A 73 -14.23 -0.15 1.12
N ALA A 74 -15.13 0.74 0.70
CA ALA A 74 -15.57 1.87 1.51
C ALA A 74 -16.21 1.41 2.83
N LYS A 75 -16.98 0.32 2.82
CA LYS A 75 -17.55 -0.27 4.03
C LYS A 75 -16.45 -0.82 4.94
N LEU A 76 -15.51 -1.60 4.40
CA LEU A 76 -14.39 -2.12 5.19
C LEU A 76 -13.60 -0.99 5.86
N ALA A 77 -13.27 0.07 5.12
CA ALA A 77 -12.56 1.23 5.66
C ALA A 77 -13.34 1.99 6.74
N SER A 78 -14.67 1.85 6.78
CA SER A 78 -15.50 2.40 7.85
C SER A 78 -15.64 1.47 9.05
N ASP A 79 -15.53 0.15 8.84
CA ASP A 79 -15.71 -0.85 9.90
C ASP A 79 -14.40 -1.09 10.70
N TYR A 80 -13.25 -0.86 10.07
CA TYR A 80 -11.91 -1.11 10.61
C TYR A 80 -11.04 0.15 10.54
N PRO A 81 -9.98 0.28 11.34
CA PRO A 81 -9.03 1.41 11.27
C PRO A 81 -8.09 1.29 10.06
N ILE A 82 -8.66 1.14 8.86
CA ILE A 82 -7.93 1.07 7.60
C ILE A 82 -7.65 2.49 7.12
N ILE A 83 -6.37 2.84 7.07
CA ILE A 83 -5.90 4.16 6.67
C ILE A 83 -5.41 4.20 5.22
N THR A 84 -5.13 3.04 4.63
CA THR A 84 -4.62 2.92 3.26
C THR A 84 -5.15 1.66 2.57
N ILE A 85 -5.50 1.80 1.29
CA ILE A 85 -5.90 0.71 0.39
C ILE A 85 -5.13 0.85 -0.91
N GLU A 86 -4.37 -0.18 -1.23
CA GLU A 86 -3.61 -0.36 -2.45
C GLU A 86 -4.36 -1.30 -3.41
N ASP A 87 -4.36 -0.95 -4.69
CA ASP A 87 -4.94 -1.72 -5.79
C ASP A 87 -6.32 -2.34 -5.51
N GLY A 88 -7.21 -1.52 -4.94
CA GLY A 88 -8.57 -1.92 -4.60
C GLY A 88 -9.45 -2.29 -5.82
N LEU A 89 -9.07 -1.79 -6.99
CA LEU A 89 -9.68 -2.03 -8.29
C LEU A 89 -8.59 -2.44 -9.30
N ALA A 90 -8.99 -3.11 -10.37
CA ALA A 90 -8.09 -3.57 -11.42
C ALA A 90 -7.35 -2.42 -12.11
N GLU A 91 -6.17 -2.70 -12.64
CA GLU A 91 -5.24 -1.70 -13.20
C GLU A 91 -5.86 -0.78 -14.26
N ASP A 92 -6.76 -1.29 -15.10
CA ASP A 92 -7.43 -0.54 -16.17
C ASP A 92 -8.88 -0.14 -15.84
N ASP A 93 -9.39 -0.43 -14.64
CA ASP A 93 -10.73 -0.03 -14.19
C ASP A 93 -10.75 1.42 -13.67
N TRP A 94 -10.41 2.37 -14.53
CA TRP A 94 -10.32 3.80 -14.20
C TRP A 94 -11.64 4.38 -13.67
N GLU A 95 -12.79 3.89 -14.17
CA GLU A 95 -14.10 4.31 -13.67
C GLU A 95 -14.35 3.81 -12.25
N GLY A 96 -14.08 2.53 -11.97
CA GLY A 96 -14.17 1.96 -10.62
C GLY A 96 -13.25 2.68 -9.64
N TRP A 97 -12.01 2.95 -10.05
CA TRP A 97 -11.05 3.74 -9.28
C TRP A 97 -11.55 5.14 -8.95
N LYS A 98 -12.15 5.83 -9.93
CA LYS A 98 -12.75 7.15 -9.72
C LYS A 98 -13.90 7.10 -8.70
N ILE A 99 -14.77 6.09 -8.82
CA ILE A 99 -15.85 5.86 -7.86
C ILE A 99 -15.31 5.64 -6.45
N LEU A 100 -14.28 4.80 -6.27
CA LEU A 100 -13.67 4.59 -4.96
C LEU A 100 -13.03 5.87 -4.41
N THR A 101 -12.33 6.62 -5.26
CA THR A 101 -11.69 7.88 -4.91
C THR A 101 -12.72 8.91 -4.43
N ASP A 102 -13.86 9.02 -5.10
CA ASP A 102 -14.94 9.91 -4.71
C ASP A 102 -15.61 9.49 -3.39
N LEU A 103 -15.71 8.18 -3.14
CA LEU A 103 -16.33 7.65 -1.93
C LEU A 103 -15.47 7.88 -0.67
N ILE A 104 -14.17 7.56 -0.73
CA ILE A 104 -13.31 7.51 0.47
C ILE A 104 -11.95 8.20 0.35
N GLY A 105 -11.55 8.68 -0.82
CA GLY A 105 -10.21 9.25 -1.06
C GLY A 105 -9.90 10.53 -0.27
N LYS A 106 -10.89 11.10 0.44
CA LYS A 106 -10.67 12.19 1.40
C LYS A 106 -10.21 11.73 2.77
N LYS A 107 -10.47 10.48 3.16
CA LYS A 107 -10.21 9.94 4.50
C LYS A 107 -9.28 8.72 4.50
N THR A 108 -9.09 8.12 3.34
CA THR A 108 -8.31 6.89 3.15
C THR A 108 -7.30 7.14 2.04
N GLN A 109 -6.05 6.77 2.28
CA GLN A 109 -5.04 6.76 1.23
C GLN A 109 -5.39 5.66 0.23
N LEU A 110 -5.40 5.99 -1.05
CA LEU A 110 -5.66 5.09 -2.17
C LEU A 110 -4.39 5.02 -3.01
N VAL A 111 -3.70 3.89 -2.94
CA VAL A 111 -2.38 3.67 -3.53
C VAL A 111 -2.55 2.91 -4.83
N GLY A 112 -2.12 3.51 -5.94
CA GLY A 112 -1.99 2.78 -7.21
C GLY A 112 -0.61 2.13 -7.33
N ASP A 113 -0.57 0.80 -7.45
CA ASP A 113 0.61 0.02 -7.79
C ASP A 113 0.55 -0.41 -9.26
N ASP A 114 -0.22 -1.45 -9.62
CA ASP A 114 -0.45 -1.85 -11.01
C ASP A 114 -1.22 -0.76 -11.78
N LEU A 115 -2.02 0.05 -11.08
CA LEU A 115 -2.67 1.22 -11.67
C LEU A 115 -1.66 2.21 -12.27
N PHE A 116 -0.48 2.40 -11.68
CA PHE A 116 0.48 3.41 -12.14
C PHE A 116 1.80 2.83 -12.64
N VAL A 117 2.17 1.62 -12.22
CA VAL A 117 3.42 0.90 -12.56
C VAL A 117 4.67 1.77 -12.47
N THR A 118 4.73 2.67 -11.48
CA THR A 118 5.81 3.66 -11.32
C THR A 118 6.03 4.53 -12.59
N ASN A 119 5.05 4.61 -13.50
CA ASN A 119 5.14 5.32 -14.77
C ASN A 119 4.55 6.74 -14.65
N THR A 120 5.37 7.75 -14.90
CA THR A 120 4.98 9.16 -14.72
C THR A 120 3.89 9.64 -15.67
N ALA A 121 3.80 9.08 -16.88
CA ALA A 121 2.72 9.42 -17.81
C ALA A 121 1.36 8.93 -17.28
N ARG A 122 1.29 7.65 -16.88
CA ARG A 122 0.07 7.04 -16.33
C ARG A 122 -0.34 7.68 -15.00
N LEU A 123 0.64 8.02 -14.15
CA LEU A 123 0.41 8.79 -12.94
C LEU A 123 -0.20 10.17 -13.23
N ARG A 124 0.33 10.90 -14.23
CA ARG A 124 -0.20 12.22 -14.62
C ARG A 124 -1.65 12.12 -15.12
N ASP A 125 -1.98 11.08 -15.88
CA ASP A 125 -3.36 10.83 -16.31
C ASP A 125 -4.29 10.62 -15.11
N GLY A 126 -3.88 9.78 -14.14
CA GLY A 126 -4.64 9.58 -12.90
C GLY A 126 -4.83 10.84 -12.07
N ILE A 127 -3.78 11.66 -11.95
CA ILE A 127 -3.85 12.97 -11.28
C ILE A 127 -4.87 13.88 -11.98
N HIS A 128 -4.82 13.98 -13.32
CA HIS A 128 -5.78 14.81 -14.08
C HIS A 128 -7.22 14.34 -13.93
N MET A 129 -7.43 13.03 -13.81
CA MET A 129 -8.76 12.43 -13.63
C MET A 129 -9.25 12.47 -12.18
N GLY A 130 -8.39 12.84 -11.22
CA GLY A 130 -8.70 12.78 -9.79
C GLY A 130 -8.90 11.34 -9.30
N VAL A 131 -8.03 10.44 -9.74
CA VAL A 131 -8.03 9.02 -9.41
C VAL A 131 -6.89 8.71 -8.43
N ALA A 132 -7.21 7.95 -7.39
CA ALA A 132 -6.31 7.63 -6.28
C ALA A 132 -5.81 8.91 -5.57
N ASN A 133 -4.89 8.77 -4.61
CA ASN A 133 -4.21 9.90 -3.97
C ASN A 133 -2.78 9.54 -3.52
N SER A 134 -2.28 8.39 -3.94
CA SER A 134 -0.96 7.87 -3.64
C SER A 134 -0.47 6.93 -4.75
N ILE A 135 0.85 6.79 -4.86
CA ILE A 135 1.50 5.83 -5.77
C ILE A 135 2.41 4.88 -4.98
N LEU A 136 2.41 3.60 -5.34
CA LEU A 136 3.43 2.66 -4.91
C LEU A 136 4.61 2.74 -5.88
N VAL A 137 5.81 2.93 -5.36
CA VAL A 137 7.02 3.14 -6.15
C VAL A 137 7.91 1.90 -6.07
N LYS A 138 8.05 1.21 -7.20
CA LYS A 138 8.93 0.05 -7.37
C LYS A 138 9.98 0.40 -8.41
N VAL A 139 11.23 0.54 -7.97
CA VAL A 139 12.36 0.97 -8.81
C VAL A 139 12.47 0.16 -10.11
N ASN A 140 12.21 -1.15 -10.04
CA ASN A 140 12.34 -2.05 -11.18
C ASN A 140 11.15 -2.05 -12.15
N GLN A 141 10.00 -1.44 -11.81
CA GLN A 141 8.90 -1.27 -12.77
C GLN A 141 9.25 -0.23 -13.84
N ILE A 142 9.96 0.84 -13.46
CA ILE A 142 10.37 1.91 -14.39
C ILE A 142 11.80 1.74 -14.92
N GLY A 143 12.67 1.07 -14.15
CA GLY A 143 13.95 0.55 -14.63
C GLY A 143 15.17 1.48 -14.45
N SER A 144 14.98 2.71 -13.99
CA SER A 144 16.10 3.61 -13.63
C SER A 144 15.82 4.45 -12.37
N LEU A 145 16.89 4.85 -11.69
CA LEU A 145 16.78 5.75 -10.53
C LEU A 145 16.26 7.13 -10.93
N THR A 146 16.66 7.67 -12.07
CA THR A 146 16.19 8.99 -12.52
C THR A 146 14.68 9.00 -12.74
N GLU A 147 14.14 7.98 -13.39
CA GLU A 147 12.69 7.89 -13.63
C GLU A 147 11.92 7.57 -12.34
N THR A 148 12.52 6.78 -11.43
CA THR A 148 11.96 6.55 -10.09
C THR A 148 11.81 7.87 -9.33
N LEU A 149 12.86 8.71 -9.35
CA LEU A 149 12.84 10.02 -8.70
C LEU A 149 11.83 10.98 -9.38
N ASP A 150 11.69 10.93 -10.71
CA ASP A 150 10.66 11.71 -11.43
C ASP A 150 9.23 11.28 -11.01
N ALA A 151 8.99 9.98 -10.81
CA ALA A 151 7.70 9.48 -10.35
C ALA A 151 7.36 9.97 -8.93
N VAL A 152 8.31 9.88 -8.00
CA VAL A 152 8.15 10.39 -6.62
C VAL A 152 7.90 11.90 -6.62
N GLU A 153 8.71 12.66 -7.36
CA GLU A 153 8.59 14.12 -7.45
C GLU A 153 7.26 14.54 -8.10
N THR A 154 6.82 13.83 -9.15
CA THR A 154 5.53 14.07 -9.81
C THR A 154 4.38 13.86 -8.83
N ALA A 155 4.40 12.77 -8.04
CA ALA A 155 3.38 12.52 -7.02
C ALA A 155 3.37 13.63 -5.96
N HIS A 156 4.53 13.98 -5.40
CA HIS A 156 4.63 15.00 -4.36
C HIS A 156 4.14 16.37 -4.83
N LYS A 157 4.53 16.80 -6.04
CA LYS A 157 4.08 18.08 -6.63
C LYS A 157 2.56 18.14 -6.85
N ALA A 158 1.93 17.00 -7.14
CA ALA A 158 0.48 16.89 -7.27
C ALA A 158 -0.25 16.74 -5.93
N GLY A 159 0.49 16.71 -4.81
CA GLY A 159 -0.08 16.49 -3.49
C GLY A 159 -0.42 15.03 -3.20
N TYR A 160 0.00 14.08 -4.04
CA TYR A 160 -0.09 12.65 -3.76
C TYR A 160 1.02 12.25 -2.77
N THR A 161 0.85 11.11 -2.10
CA THR A 161 1.94 10.46 -1.37
C THR A 161 2.67 9.45 -2.25
N ALA A 162 3.93 9.20 -1.96
CA ALA A 162 4.70 8.11 -2.55
C ALA A 162 5.03 7.07 -1.48
N VAL A 163 4.85 5.79 -1.79
CA VAL A 163 5.16 4.67 -0.89
C VAL A 163 6.26 3.85 -1.55
N MET A 164 7.47 3.91 -1.00
CA MET A 164 8.60 3.15 -1.55
C MET A 164 8.40 1.65 -1.25
N SER A 165 8.54 0.79 -2.26
CA SER A 165 8.17 -0.62 -2.12
C SER A 165 9.25 -1.59 -2.57
N HIS A 166 9.28 -2.74 -1.90
CA HIS A 166 9.99 -3.95 -2.31
C HIS A 166 9.30 -4.66 -3.49
N ARG A 167 9.86 -5.81 -3.89
CA ARG A 167 9.20 -6.83 -4.73
C ARG A 167 8.98 -8.15 -3.96
N SER A 168 8.15 -9.04 -4.48
CA SER A 168 7.94 -10.37 -3.86
C SER A 168 9.23 -11.21 -3.84
N GLY A 169 10.04 -11.15 -4.90
CA GLY A 169 11.42 -11.64 -4.91
C GLY A 169 12.40 -10.52 -4.52
N GLU A 170 13.07 -10.67 -3.39
CA GLU A 170 14.04 -9.68 -2.88
C GLU A 170 15.41 -10.31 -2.61
N THR A 171 16.39 -9.43 -2.42
CA THR A 171 17.77 -9.77 -2.03
C THR A 171 18.13 -9.11 -0.70
N GLU A 172 19.38 -9.23 -0.29
CA GLU A 172 19.96 -8.50 0.84
C GLU A 172 20.13 -6.99 0.58
N ASP A 173 20.02 -6.54 -0.68
CA ASP A 173 20.11 -5.12 -1.06
C ASP A 173 19.10 -4.28 -0.25
N SER A 174 19.52 -3.12 0.27
CA SER A 174 18.66 -2.24 1.07
C SER A 174 18.41 -0.88 0.44
N THR A 175 18.66 -0.71 -0.86
CA THR A 175 18.63 0.58 -1.58
C THR A 175 17.31 1.33 -1.36
N ILE A 176 16.18 0.62 -1.27
CA ILE A 176 14.87 1.24 -1.07
C ILE A 176 14.73 1.93 0.30
N ALA A 177 15.50 1.54 1.32
CA ALA A 177 15.53 2.22 2.62
C ALA A 177 16.14 3.63 2.48
N ASP A 178 17.31 3.71 1.85
CA ASP A 178 18.00 4.97 1.56
C ASP A 178 17.16 5.86 0.63
N LEU A 179 16.53 5.29 -0.41
CA LEU A 179 15.65 6.04 -1.30
C LEU A 179 14.41 6.60 -0.59
N ALA A 180 13.78 5.82 0.30
CA ALA A 180 12.60 6.28 1.05
C ALA A 180 12.94 7.51 1.93
N VAL A 181 14.11 7.52 2.55
CA VAL A 181 14.59 8.64 3.37
C VAL A 181 15.04 9.81 2.49
N ALA A 182 15.86 9.56 1.47
CA ALA A 182 16.40 10.61 0.58
C ALA A 182 15.30 11.41 -0.12
N THR A 183 14.19 10.77 -0.46
CA THR A 183 13.04 11.40 -1.13
C THR A 183 11.96 11.88 -0.17
N ASN A 184 12.12 11.65 1.14
CA ASN A 184 11.10 11.93 2.15
C ASN A 184 9.71 11.36 1.81
N CYS A 185 9.65 10.12 1.30
CA CYS A 185 8.37 9.44 1.01
C CYS A 185 7.48 9.33 2.27
N GLY A 186 8.12 9.24 3.45
CA GLY A 186 7.45 9.07 4.74
C GLY A 186 6.87 7.67 4.97
N GLN A 187 6.79 6.84 3.92
CA GLN A 187 6.20 5.50 3.95
C GLN A 187 7.06 4.50 3.16
N ILE A 188 7.12 3.27 3.66
CA ILE A 188 7.81 2.15 3.01
C ILE A 188 6.98 0.87 3.16
N LYS A 189 6.90 0.06 2.11
CA LYS A 189 6.30 -1.28 2.08
C LYS A 189 7.38 -2.31 1.78
N THR A 190 7.94 -2.92 2.82
CA THR A 190 9.09 -3.84 2.69
C THR A 190 8.90 -5.20 3.38
N GLY A 191 7.65 -5.64 3.53
CA GLY A 191 7.29 -6.98 3.99
C GLY A 191 7.35 -7.18 5.51
N SER A 192 7.14 -8.44 5.93
CA SER A 192 7.03 -8.83 7.35
C SER A 192 8.37 -8.87 8.08
N LEU A 193 8.31 -8.89 9.41
CA LEU A 193 9.46 -8.96 10.32
C LEU A 193 9.95 -10.40 10.54
N SER A 194 10.32 -11.12 9.46
CA SER A 194 10.73 -12.53 9.59
C SER A 194 11.87 -12.99 8.67
N ARG A 195 11.92 -12.53 7.42
CA ARG A 195 12.92 -12.98 6.45
C ARG A 195 14.00 -11.92 6.25
N SER A 196 15.26 -12.34 6.05
CA SER A 196 16.40 -11.42 5.91
C SER A 196 16.30 -10.50 4.68
N ASP A 197 15.66 -10.97 3.61
CA ASP A 197 15.36 -10.18 2.41
C ASP A 197 14.48 -8.95 2.73
N ARG A 198 13.67 -9.01 3.80
CA ARG A 198 12.89 -7.88 4.36
C ARG A 198 13.65 -7.15 5.45
N MET A 199 14.18 -7.89 6.42
CA MET A 199 14.86 -7.34 7.59
C MET A 199 16.09 -6.51 7.25
N ALA A 200 16.77 -6.78 6.12
CA ALA A 200 17.87 -5.95 5.65
C ALA A 200 17.48 -4.46 5.49
N LYS A 201 16.27 -4.19 4.98
CA LYS A 201 15.76 -2.83 4.79
C LYS A 201 15.41 -2.16 6.12
N TYR A 202 14.75 -2.88 7.03
CA TYR A 202 14.48 -2.39 8.38
C TYR A 202 15.77 -2.08 9.16
N ASN A 203 16.76 -2.96 9.08
CA ASN A 203 18.07 -2.74 9.71
C ASN A 203 18.78 -1.51 9.12
N GLN A 204 18.65 -1.27 7.81
CA GLN A 204 19.21 -0.09 7.19
C GLN A 204 18.50 1.19 7.65
N LEU A 205 17.17 1.18 7.80
CA LEU A 205 16.43 2.31 8.37
C LEU A 205 16.87 2.63 9.81
N ILE A 206 17.15 1.62 10.63
CA ILE A 206 17.70 1.82 11.99
C ILE A 206 19.06 2.51 11.91
N ARG A 207 19.95 2.08 11.00
CA ARG A 207 21.28 2.71 10.82
C ARG A 207 21.16 4.16 10.34
N ILE A 208 20.27 4.44 9.39
CA ILE A 208 20.04 5.79 8.89
C ILE A 208 19.49 6.69 10.01
N GLU A 209 18.55 6.21 10.83
CA GLU A 209 18.03 6.95 11.97
C GLU A 209 19.14 7.24 13.01
N GLU A 210 19.97 6.24 13.33
CA GLU A 210 21.13 6.40 14.22
C GLU A 210 22.12 7.45 13.68
N GLU A 211 22.45 7.38 12.38
CA GLU A 211 23.39 8.30 11.72
C GLU A 211 22.87 9.74 11.69
N LEU A 212 21.59 9.94 11.38
CA LEU A 212 20.96 11.26 11.37
C LEU A 212 20.80 11.83 12.80
N GLY A 213 20.71 10.98 13.81
CA GLY A 213 20.56 11.35 15.21
C GLY A 213 19.42 12.35 15.44
N LYS A 214 19.73 13.54 15.95
CA LYS A 214 18.73 14.58 16.23
C LYS A 214 18.04 15.16 14.99
N GLN A 215 18.56 14.88 13.79
CA GLN A 215 17.94 15.32 12.52
C GLN A 215 16.86 14.36 12.07
N ALA A 216 16.87 13.10 12.53
CA ALA A 216 15.87 12.12 12.17
C ALA A 216 14.47 12.55 12.62
N ARG A 217 13.49 12.38 11.74
CA ARG A 217 12.07 12.63 12.02
C ARG A 217 11.26 11.46 11.51
N TYR A 218 10.74 10.66 12.44
CA TYR A 218 9.75 9.65 12.11
C TYR A 218 8.44 10.34 11.70
N ALA A 219 7.93 10.00 10.53
CA ALA A 219 6.85 10.74 9.91
C ALA A 219 5.49 10.52 10.62
N GLY A 220 5.29 9.37 11.28
CA GLY A 220 4.11 9.08 12.09
C GLY A 220 2.79 9.29 11.35
N LYS A 221 1.76 9.79 12.04
CA LYS A 221 0.43 10.00 11.44
C LYS A 221 0.39 11.11 10.39
N SER A 222 1.42 11.95 10.28
CA SER A 222 1.44 13.07 9.32
C SER A 222 1.50 12.64 7.85
N VAL A 223 1.87 11.39 7.59
CA VAL A 223 1.99 10.85 6.22
C VAL A 223 0.66 10.48 5.58
N VAL A 224 -0.36 10.21 6.41
CA VAL A 224 -1.68 9.85 5.93
C VAL A 224 -2.45 11.15 5.72
N LYS A 225 -2.66 11.50 4.45
CA LYS A 225 -3.50 12.64 4.07
C LYS A 225 -4.97 12.21 4.17
N ALA A 226 -5.53 12.33 5.38
CA ALA A 226 -6.94 12.11 5.70
C ALA A 226 -7.62 13.40 6.17
#